data_AF-A0A536RMT5-F1
#
_entry.id   AF-A0A536RMT5-F1
#
_cell.length_a   1.000
_cell.length_b   1.000
_cell.length_c   1.000
_cell.angle_alpha   90.00
_cell.angle_beta   90.00
_cell.angle_gamma   90.00
#
_symmetry.space_group_name_H-M   'P 1'
#
loop_
_entity.id
_entity.type
_entity.pdbx_description
1 polymer ?
#
loop_
_entity_poly.entity_id
_entity_poly.type
_entity_poly.pdbx_seq_one_letter_code
_entity_poly.pdbx_strand_id
1 'polypeptide(L)'
;MAVARKPRYVDLANPSLSVECPNCGLRTARFVDHCRNCGYKLWPSSEMASAAFKAWRDADPSRADASRFDLDLPPPPIDDTVDYAERAHSLGIHLFPNSNFPFIICVGIFFLGLAAIPFSPTARITLAVIGGLIFLYGVVGWVLVEDVKMFPADNPKTNGEVHH
;
A
#
# COMPACT_ATOMS: atom_id res chain seq x y z
N MET A 1 10.28 19.75 9.02
CA MET A 1 9.84 19.17 7.73
C MET A 1 11.05 18.56 7.05
N ALA A 2 11.12 17.24 6.94
CA ALA A 2 12.19 16.57 6.20
C ALA A 2 11.85 16.63 4.71
N VAL A 3 12.60 17.42 3.93
CA VAL A 3 12.46 17.46 2.47
C VAL A 3 13.16 16.22 1.92
N ALA A 4 12.42 15.33 1.27
CA ALA A 4 12.99 14.16 0.60
C ALA A 4 13.95 14.64 -0.49
N ARG A 5 15.25 14.52 -0.25
CA ARG A 5 16.29 14.81 -1.25
C ARG A 5 16.39 13.60 -2.17
N LYS A 6 16.33 13.83 -3.48
CA LYS A 6 16.54 12.78 -4.49
C LYS A 6 17.83 12.01 -4.17
N PRO A 7 17.81 10.68 -4.15
CA PRO A 7 19.01 9.89 -3.91
C PRO A 7 19.97 10.02 -5.10
N ARG A 8 21.26 10.22 -4.82
CA ARG A 8 22.26 10.69 -5.79
C ARG A 8 23.16 9.55 -6.24
N TYR A 9 22.63 8.62 -7.03
CA TYR A 9 23.37 7.47 -7.54
C TYR A 9 24.47 7.86 -8.55
N VAL A 10 25.53 7.05 -8.61
CA VAL A 10 26.57 7.09 -9.63
C VAL A 10 26.02 6.41 -10.87
N ASP A 11 25.62 7.21 -11.85
CA ASP A 11 25.20 6.70 -13.15
C ASP A 11 26.40 6.09 -13.90
N LEU A 12 26.48 4.76 -13.95
CA LEU A 12 27.51 4.05 -14.70
C LEU A 12 27.33 4.18 -16.23
N ALA A 13 26.17 4.64 -16.70
CA ALA A 13 25.97 5.00 -18.10
C ALA A 13 26.60 6.36 -18.44
N ASN A 14 26.88 7.21 -17.44
CA ASN A 14 27.57 8.48 -17.64
C ASN A 14 29.08 8.28 -17.80
N PRO A 15 29.66 8.54 -18.98
CA PRO A 15 31.09 8.32 -19.25
C PRO A 15 32.02 9.22 -18.43
N SER A 16 31.50 10.27 -17.79
CA SER A 16 32.28 11.11 -16.88
C SER A 16 32.47 10.47 -15.50
N LEU A 17 31.55 9.59 -15.10
CA LEU A 17 31.50 8.95 -13.78
C LEU A 17 31.86 7.47 -13.82
N SER A 18 31.89 6.86 -15.00
CA SER A 18 32.34 5.48 -15.21
C SER A 18 33.66 5.39 -15.97
N VAL A 19 34.33 4.26 -15.79
CA VAL A 19 35.54 3.87 -16.53
C VAL A 19 35.49 2.37 -16.77
N GLU A 20 36.08 1.90 -17.87
CA GLU A 20 36.27 0.47 -18.10
C GLU A 20 37.47 -0.01 -17.30
N CYS A 21 37.28 -1.08 -16.51
CA CYS A 21 38.37 -1.66 -15.74
C CYS A 21 39.40 -2.29 -16.69
N PRO A 22 40.70 -1.92 -16.61
CA PRO A 22 41.71 -2.47 -17.52
C PRO A 22 41.99 -3.96 -17.29
N ASN A 23 41.57 -4.52 -16.15
CA ASN A 23 41.76 -5.94 -15.82
C ASN A 23 40.58 -6.82 -16.25
N CYS A 24 39.33 -6.43 -15.96
CA CYS A 24 38.15 -7.25 -16.26
C CYS A 24 37.25 -6.73 -17.39
N GLY A 25 37.54 -5.56 -17.96
CA GLY A 25 36.77 -4.96 -19.05
C GLY A 25 35.38 -4.43 -18.67
N LEU A 26 34.89 -4.68 -17.46
CA LEU A 26 33.58 -4.18 -17.02
C LEU A 26 33.62 -2.69 -16.65
N ARG A 27 32.51 -2.00 -16.89
CA ARG A 27 32.31 -0.62 -16.44
C ARG A 27 32.18 -0.58 -14.92
N THR A 28 32.91 0.36 -14.32
CA THR A 28 32.91 0.58 -12.87
C THR A 28 32.98 2.07 -12.58
N ALA A 29 32.67 2.46 -11.34
CA ALA A 29 32.74 3.87 -10.95
C ALA A 29 34.19 4.37 -11.09
N ARG A 30 34.36 5.56 -11.68
CA ARG A 30 35.68 6.11 -12.01
C ARG A 30 36.48 6.52 -10.78
N PHE A 31 35.82 6.94 -9.71
CA PHE A 31 36.45 7.57 -8.54
C PHE A 31 36.42 6.68 -7.28
N VAL A 32 36.68 5.39 -7.47
CA VAL A 32 36.84 4.41 -6.37
C VAL A 32 38.25 3.82 -6.41
N ASP A 33 38.79 3.41 -5.26
CA ASP A 33 40.17 2.90 -5.13
C ASP A 33 40.41 1.62 -5.95
N HIS A 34 39.44 0.70 -5.94
CA HIS A 34 39.51 -0.57 -6.65
C HIS A 34 38.22 -0.87 -7.41
N CYS A 35 38.33 -1.65 -8.48
CA CYS A 35 37.21 -2.21 -9.22
C CYS A 35 36.43 -3.15 -8.29
N ARG A 36 35.14 -2.88 -8.10
CA ARG A 36 34.29 -3.72 -7.25
C ARG A 36 34.03 -5.12 -7.80
N ASN A 37 34.25 -5.34 -9.10
CA ASN A 37 34.03 -6.65 -9.71
C ASN A 37 35.23 -7.59 -9.55
N CYS A 38 36.46 -7.10 -9.73
CA CYS A 38 37.66 -7.94 -9.74
C CYS A 38 38.76 -7.51 -8.76
N GLY A 39 38.52 -6.48 -7.95
CA GLY A 39 39.48 -5.97 -6.96
C GLY A 39 40.68 -5.21 -7.55
N TYR A 40 40.75 -5.04 -8.87
CA TYR A 40 41.87 -4.34 -9.51
C TYR A 40 41.98 -2.88 -9.04
N LYS A 41 43.19 -2.45 -8.69
CA LYS A 41 43.45 -1.12 -8.15
C LYS A 41 43.39 -0.06 -9.26
N LEU A 42 42.34 0.76 -9.26
CA LEU A 42 42.09 1.78 -10.28
C LEU A 42 42.85 3.08 -10.00
N TRP A 43 43.06 3.38 -8.73
CA TRP A 43 43.83 4.54 -8.26
C TRP A 43 44.96 4.09 -7.35
N PRO A 44 46.09 4.82 -7.29
CA PRO A 44 47.19 4.44 -6.40
C PRO A 44 46.80 4.46 -4.91
N SER A 45 45.81 5.26 -4.53
CA SER A 45 45.18 5.26 -3.20
C SER A 45 43.75 5.81 -3.23
N SER A 46 42.98 5.50 -2.19
CA SER A 46 41.65 6.06 -1.95
C SER A 46 41.67 7.59 -1.79
N GLU A 47 42.75 8.16 -1.24
CA GLU A 47 42.95 9.61 -1.13
C GLU A 47 43.07 10.26 -2.50
N MET A 48 43.85 9.67 -3.41
CA MET A 48 43.99 10.18 -4.78
C MET A 48 42.67 10.08 -5.55
N ALA A 49 41.92 8.99 -5.40
CA ALA A 49 40.58 8.85 -5.97
C ALA A 49 39.63 9.95 -5.45
N SER A 50 39.71 10.27 -4.14
CA SER A 50 38.93 11.34 -3.50
C SER A 50 39.28 12.72 -4.07
N ALA A 51 40.58 13.00 -4.20
CA ALA A 51 41.09 14.26 -4.72
C ALA A 51 40.68 14.46 -6.17
N ALA A 52 40.78 13.41 -6.99
CA ALA A 52 40.34 13.44 -8.38
C ALA A 52 38.82 13.66 -8.52
N PHE A 53 38.01 13.01 -7.67
CA PHE A 53 36.57 13.26 -7.63
C PHE A 53 36.25 14.71 -7.30
N LYS A 54 36.93 15.26 -6.28
CA LYS A 54 36.75 16.65 -5.87
C LYS A 54 37.14 17.61 -6.99
N ALA A 55 38.29 17.40 -7.63
CA ALA A 55 38.71 18.21 -8.77
C ALA A 55 37.72 18.14 -9.95
N TRP A 56 37.22 16.94 -10.27
CA TRP A 56 36.22 16.74 -11.32
C TRP A 56 34.88 17.41 -11.00
N ARG A 57 34.47 17.41 -9.74
CA ARG A 57 33.25 18.07 -9.26
C ARG A 57 33.38 19.59 -9.24
N ASP A 58 34.50 20.10 -8.74
CA ASP A 58 34.75 21.54 -8.59
C ASP A 58 34.96 22.22 -9.97
N ALA A 59 35.28 21.45 -11.02
CA ALA A 59 35.42 21.94 -12.38
C ALA A 59 34.10 22.36 -13.06
N ASP A 60 32.94 21.96 -12.53
CA ASP A 60 31.64 22.23 -13.15
C ASP A 60 30.53 22.32 -12.09
N PRO A 61 29.92 23.51 -11.89
CA PRO A 61 28.89 23.72 -10.87
C PRO A 61 27.68 22.78 -10.99
N SER A 62 27.38 22.25 -12.18
CA SER A 62 26.29 21.29 -12.38
C SER A 62 26.53 19.96 -11.66
N ARG A 63 27.77 19.68 -11.24
CA ARG A 63 28.20 18.46 -10.56
C ARG A 63 28.23 18.58 -9.05
N ALA A 64 27.88 19.74 -8.48
CA ALA A 64 27.92 19.99 -7.03
C ALA A 64 27.23 18.89 -6.21
N ASP A 65 26.21 18.27 -6.81
CA ASP A 65 25.38 17.26 -6.21
C ASP A 65 25.82 15.81 -6.48
N ALA A 66 26.89 15.58 -7.24
CA ALA A 66 27.42 14.25 -7.47
C ALA A 66 27.98 13.66 -6.17
N SER A 67 27.73 12.36 -5.98
CA SER A 67 28.31 11.52 -4.94
C SER A 67 29.21 10.47 -5.60
N ARG A 68 30.25 10.03 -4.88
CA ARG A 68 31.16 8.97 -5.36
C ARG A 68 30.83 7.58 -4.83
N PHE A 69 29.92 7.48 -3.86
CA PHE A 69 29.70 6.27 -3.06
C PHE A 69 28.33 5.63 -3.29
N ASP A 70 27.38 6.36 -3.85
CA ASP A 70 26.01 5.88 -4.05
C ASP A 70 25.98 5.01 -5.31
N LEU A 71 26.02 3.70 -5.14
CA LEU A 71 26.07 2.75 -6.26
C LEU A 71 24.72 2.14 -6.58
N ASP A 72 23.81 2.14 -5.60
CA ASP A 72 22.50 1.54 -5.74
C ASP A 72 21.49 2.60 -6.17
N LEU A 73 20.71 2.24 -7.20
CA LEU A 73 19.55 3.02 -7.56
C LEU A 73 18.65 3.07 -6.32
N PRO A 74 18.14 4.25 -5.91
CA PRO A 74 17.18 4.26 -4.83
C PRO A 74 16.02 3.34 -5.16
N PRO A 75 15.48 2.62 -4.15
CA PRO A 75 14.25 1.89 -4.37
C PRO A 75 13.22 2.87 -4.95
N PRO A 76 12.38 2.41 -5.91
CA PRO A 76 11.31 3.25 -6.42
C PRO A 76 10.52 3.80 -5.22
N PRO A 77 10.05 5.06 -5.29
CA PRO A 77 9.23 5.62 -4.22
C PRO A 77 8.11 4.62 -3.93
N ILE A 78 8.05 4.16 -2.69
CA ILE A 78 6.95 3.30 -2.24
C ILE A 78 5.71 4.17 -2.38
N ASP A 79 4.78 3.74 -3.21
CA ASP A 79 3.49 4.37 -3.31
C ASP A 79 2.73 4.08 -2.02
N ASP A 80 2.84 5.01 -1.07
CA ASP A 80 2.24 4.90 0.26
C ASP A 80 0.71 5.08 0.23
N THR A 81 0.09 5.24 -0.96
CA THR A 81 -1.36 5.22 -1.09
C THR A 81 -1.88 3.79 -0.92
N VAL A 82 -2.02 3.37 0.34
CA VAL A 82 -2.66 2.11 0.68
C VAL A 82 -4.16 2.26 0.45
N ASP A 83 -4.67 1.63 -0.60
CA ASP A 83 -6.10 1.41 -0.76
C ASP A 83 -6.55 0.39 0.31
N TYR A 84 -7.07 0.91 1.42
CA TYR A 84 -7.54 0.10 2.54
C TYR A 84 -8.70 -0.82 2.15
N ALA A 85 -9.48 -0.49 1.13
CA ALA A 85 -10.60 -1.31 0.68
C ALA A 85 -10.08 -2.55 -0.08
N GLU A 86 -9.14 -2.36 -1.00
CA GLU A 86 -8.50 -3.47 -1.72
C GLU A 86 -7.67 -4.34 -0.76
N ARG A 87 -6.94 -3.72 0.18
CA ARG A 87 -6.20 -4.44 1.22
C ARG A 87 -7.12 -5.27 2.11
N ALA A 88 -8.28 -4.74 2.53
CA ALA A 88 -9.26 -5.47 3.33
C ALA A 88 -9.89 -6.65 2.55
N HIS A 89 -10.20 -6.43 1.27
CA HIS A 89 -10.68 -7.49 0.36
C HIS A 89 -9.65 -8.62 0.22
N SER A 90 -8.37 -8.29 0.04
CA SER A 90 -7.28 -9.29 -0.06
C SER A 90 -7.09 -10.12 1.23
N LEU A 91 -7.45 -9.55 2.38
CA LEU A 91 -7.39 -10.21 3.69
C LEU A 91 -8.65 -11.01 4.02
N GLY A 92 -9.65 -11.06 3.13
CA GLY A 92 -10.94 -11.70 3.39
C GLY A 92 -11.77 -10.99 4.47
N ILE A 93 -11.42 -9.76 4.82
CA ILE A 93 -12.18 -8.95 5.76
C ILE A 93 -13.29 -8.28 4.95
N HIS A 94 -14.45 -8.92 4.91
CA HIS A 94 -15.66 -8.30 4.39
C HIS A 94 -16.06 -7.16 5.33
N LEU A 95 -15.60 -5.94 5.02
CA LEU A 95 -16.06 -4.75 5.71
C LEU A 95 -17.52 -4.52 5.28
N PHE A 96 -18.46 -4.84 6.16
CA PHE A 96 -19.87 -4.54 5.89
C PHE A 96 -20.00 -3.02 5.67
N PRO A 97 -20.55 -2.56 4.54
CA PRO A 97 -20.82 -1.15 4.35
C PRO A 97 -21.80 -0.66 5.42
N ASN A 98 -21.86 0.66 5.64
CA ASN A 98 -22.75 1.25 6.64
C ASN A 98 -24.20 0.77 6.45
N SER A 99 -24.69 -0.03 7.40
CA SER A 99 -26.06 -0.55 7.44
C SER A 99 -26.79 -0.01 8.65
N ASN A 100 -28.03 0.44 8.43
CA ASN A 100 -28.90 0.93 9.50
C ASN A 100 -29.78 -0.18 10.09
N PHE A 101 -29.82 -1.38 9.49
CA PHE A 101 -30.74 -2.44 9.91
C PHE A 101 -30.46 -3.00 11.31
N PRO A 102 -29.21 -3.18 11.79
CA PRO A 102 -28.96 -3.59 13.17
C PRO A 102 -29.62 -2.67 14.20
N PHE A 103 -29.59 -1.36 13.96
CA PHE A 103 -30.25 -0.38 14.83
C PHE A 103 -31.77 -0.55 14.81
N ILE A 104 -32.37 -0.71 13.62
CA ILE A 104 -33.82 -0.93 13.45
C ILE A 104 -34.26 -2.21 14.17
N ILE A 105 -33.48 -3.28 14.08
CA ILE A 105 -33.75 -4.55 14.77
C ILE A 105 -33.75 -4.33 16.29
N CYS A 106 -32.77 -3.61 16.84
CA CYS A 106 -32.73 -3.29 18.25
C CYS A 106 -33.95 -2.49 18.71
N VAL A 107 -34.42 -1.52 17.92
CA VAL A 107 -35.65 -0.77 18.22
C VAL A 107 -36.86 -1.72 18.24
N GLY A 108 -36.98 -2.63 17.28
CA GLY A 108 -38.05 -3.63 17.26
C GLY A 108 -38.05 -4.52 18.51
N ILE A 109 -36.89 -5.05 18.89
CA ILE A 109 -36.71 -5.87 20.11
C ILE A 109 -37.05 -5.06 21.36
N PHE A 110 -36.69 -3.78 21.41
CA PHE A 110 -37.02 -2.91 22.54
C PHE A 110 -38.54 -2.81 22.76
N PHE A 111 -39.32 -2.56 21.71
CA PHE A 111 -40.79 -2.51 21.80
C PHE A 111 -41.40 -3.87 22.18
N LEU A 112 -40.85 -4.97 21.66
CA LEU A 112 -41.25 -6.33 22.06
C LEU A 112 -40.94 -6.58 23.55
N GLY A 113 -39.79 -6.13 24.04
CA GLY A 113 -39.41 -6.19 25.44
C GLY A 113 -40.37 -5.39 26.34
N LEU A 114 -40.76 -4.18 25.92
CA LEU A 114 -41.76 -3.38 26.64
C LEU A 114 -43.14 -4.07 26.68
N ALA A 115 -43.52 -4.82 25.65
CA ALA A 115 -44.78 -5.58 25.64
C ALA A 115 -44.83 -6.74 26.66
N ALA A 116 -43.65 -7.24 27.08
CA ALA A 116 -43.53 -8.27 28.10
C ALA A 116 -43.77 -7.73 29.53
N ILE A 117 -43.66 -6.41 29.73
CA ILE A 117 -43.95 -5.75 31.01
C ILE A 117 -45.47 -5.84 31.29
N PRO A 118 -45.89 -6.06 32.54
CA PRO A 118 -47.31 -6.20 32.90
C PRO A 118 -48.07 -4.85 32.89
N PHE A 119 -48.15 -4.21 31.72
CA PHE A 119 -49.05 -3.09 31.45
C PHE A 119 -50.48 -3.57 31.15
N SER A 120 -51.37 -2.63 30.85
CA SER A 120 -52.73 -2.95 30.38
C SER A 120 -52.68 -3.85 29.14
N PRO A 121 -53.64 -4.79 28.98
CA PRO A 121 -53.64 -5.74 27.85
C PRO A 121 -53.57 -5.03 26.49
N THR A 122 -54.32 -3.94 26.33
CA THR A 122 -54.33 -3.15 25.10
C THR A 122 -52.96 -2.54 24.79
N ALA A 123 -52.26 -2.01 25.80
CA ALA A 123 -50.92 -1.45 25.61
C ALA A 123 -49.91 -2.53 25.21
N ARG A 124 -49.97 -3.71 25.84
CA ARG A 124 -49.08 -4.84 25.54
C ARG A 124 -49.27 -5.35 24.11
N ILE A 125 -50.52 -5.54 23.67
CA ILE A 125 -50.81 -5.98 22.30
C ILE A 125 -50.31 -4.94 21.29
N THR A 126 -50.56 -3.66 21.55
CA THR A 126 -50.13 -2.57 20.66
C THR A 126 -48.61 -2.53 20.53
N LEU A 127 -47.88 -2.59 21.65
CA LEU A 127 -46.42 -2.63 21.67
C LEU A 127 -45.86 -3.88 20.99
N ALA A 128 -46.52 -5.04 21.18
CA ALA A 128 -46.11 -6.28 20.54
C ALA A 128 -46.26 -6.22 19.01
N VAL A 129 -47.37 -5.65 18.51
CA VAL A 129 -47.61 -5.49 17.07
C VAL A 129 -46.60 -4.51 16.47
N ILE A 130 -46.39 -3.34 17.10
CA ILE A 130 -45.43 -2.34 16.64
C ILE A 130 -44.01 -2.91 16.62
N GLY A 131 -43.57 -3.50 17.74
CA GLY A 131 -42.24 -4.10 17.85
C GLY A 131 -42.03 -5.25 16.87
N GLY A 132 -43.04 -6.09 16.68
CA GLY A 132 -43.01 -7.20 15.73
C GLY A 132 -42.86 -6.73 14.29
N LEU A 133 -43.62 -5.70 13.87
CA LEU A 133 -43.51 -5.13 12.53
C LEU A 133 -42.14 -4.48 12.27
N ILE A 134 -41.63 -3.71 13.23
CA ILE A 134 -40.30 -3.06 13.13
C ILE A 134 -39.20 -4.12 13.05
N PHE A 135 -39.27 -5.15 13.90
CA PHE A 135 -38.31 -6.24 13.92
C PHE A 135 -38.31 -7.01 12.60
N LEU A 136 -39.49 -7.39 12.10
CA LEU A 136 -39.62 -8.09 10.81
C LEU A 136 -39.08 -7.26 9.66
N TYR A 137 -39.39 -5.96 9.62
CA TYR A 137 -38.83 -5.05 8.62
C TYR A 137 -37.30 -4.99 8.69
N GLY A 138 -36.74 -4.90 9.90
CA GLY A 138 -35.30 -4.89 10.14
C GLY A 138 -34.61 -6.16 9.65
N VAL A 139 -35.14 -7.33 10.02
CA VAL A 139 -34.58 -8.63 9.63
C VAL A 139 -34.71 -8.88 8.13
N VAL A 140 -35.88 -8.59 7.54
CA VAL A 140 -36.10 -8.76 6.09
C VAL A 140 -35.20 -7.82 5.28
N GLY A 141 -35.09 -6.56 5.70
CA GLY A 141 -34.19 -5.61 5.04
C GLY A 141 -32.73 -6.02 5.13
N TRP A 142 -32.29 -6.51 6.30
CA TRP A 142 -30.92 -6.98 6.48
C TRP A 142 -30.62 -8.25 5.67
N VAL A 143 -31.47 -9.28 5.78
CA VAL A 143 -31.21 -10.61 5.21
C VAL A 143 -31.55 -10.69 3.73
N LEU A 144 -32.61 -10.05 3.25
CA LEU A 144 -33.02 -10.19 1.84
C LEU A 144 -32.52 -9.06 0.95
N VAL A 145 -32.43 -7.83 1.48
CA VAL A 145 -32.07 -6.68 0.65
C VAL A 145 -30.57 -6.42 0.69
N GLU A 146 -29.96 -6.47 1.86
CA GLU A 146 -28.53 -6.22 2.00
C GLU A 146 -27.68 -7.45 1.70
N ASP A 147 -28.01 -8.62 2.22
CA ASP A 147 -27.24 -9.85 1.96
C ASP A 147 -27.20 -10.18 0.45
N VAL A 148 -28.35 -10.11 -0.25
CA VAL A 148 -28.43 -10.39 -1.70
C VAL A 148 -27.73 -9.32 -2.55
N LYS A 149 -27.70 -8.07 -2.10
CA LYS A 149 -26.96 -7.00 -2.79
C LYS A 149 -25.45 -7.11 -2.57
N MET A 150 -25.03 -7.55 -1.39
CA MET A 150 -23.61 -7.66 -1.02
C MET A 150 -22.97 -8.95 -1.54
N PHE A 151 -23.76 -10.03 -1.63
CA PHE A 151 -23.36 -11.32 -2.16
C PHE A 151 -24.39 -11.79 -3.19
N PRO A 152 -24.41 -11.18 -4.40
CA PRO A 152 -25.19 -11.76 -5.48
C PRO A 152 -24.68 -13.18 -5.67
N ALA A 153 -25.57 -14.18 -5.47
CA ALA A 153 -25.25 -15.60 -5.54
C ALA A 153 -24.27 -15.84 -6.68
N ASP A 154 -23.10 -16.39 -6.33
CA ASP A 154 -22.01 -16.65 -7.26
C ASP A 154 -22.57 -17.21 -8.56
N ASN A 155 -22.59 -16.39 -9.61
CA ASN A 155 -22.62 -16.94 -10.95
C ASN A 155 -21.37 -17.82 -11.02
N PRO A 156 -21.49 -19.13 -11.30
CA PRO A 156 -20.32 -19.98 -11.45
C PRO A 156 -19.49 -19.34 -12.56
N LYS A 157 -18.33 -18.78 -12.18
CA LYS A 157 -17.36 -18.24 -13.12
C LYS A 157 -17.01 -19.37 -14.06
N THR A 158 -17.66 -19.36 -15.22
CA THR A 158 -17.36 -20.20 -16.35
C THR A 158 -16.14 -19.59 -17.01
N ASN A 159 -15.06 -20.37 -16.97
CA ASN A 159 -13.94 -20.43 -17.90
C ASN A 159 -12.85 -19.35 -17.82
N GLY A 160 -11.62 -19.86 -17.65
CA GLY A 160 -10.43 -19.25 -18.24
C GLY A 160 -9.14 -19.83 -17.70
N GLU A 161 -8.83 -21.08 -18.06
CA GLU A 161 -7.45 -21.60 -18.04
C GLU A 161 -6.47 -20.64 -18.73
N VAL A 162 -5.28 -20.52 -18.15
CA VAL A 162 -3.92 -20.37 -18.73
C VAL A 162 -3.73 -19.46 -19.97
N HIS A 163 -2.74 -18.55 -19.91
CA HIS A 163 -1.64 -18.36 -20.88
C HIS A 163 -1.05 -16.92 -20.83
N HIS A 164 0.10 -16.73 -20.19
CA HIS A 164 1.45 -16.56 -20.80
C HIS A 164 2.46 -16.01 -19.79
#